data_AF-A0A2H9SND4-F1
#
_entry.id   AF-A0A2H9SND4-F1
#
_cell.length_a   1.000
_cell.length_b   1.000
_cell.length_c   1.000
_cell.angle_alpha   90.00
_cell.angle_beta   90.00
_cell.angle_gamma   90.00
#
_symmetry.space_group_name_H-M   'P 1'
#
loop_
_entity.id
_entity.type
_entity.pdbx_description
1 polymer ?
#
loop_
_entity_poly.entity_id
_entity_poly.type
_entity_poly.pdbx_seq_one_letter_code
_entity_poly.pdbx_strand_id
1 'polypeptide(L)'
;MTQNAFYKLFLKEISDLYSAENQIVEALPKMIEAASTPELKEAFKNHLKETRNQVARLDNIFSQLNEEPSDETCEAMEGLIAEGEEMIEMEAPAMVKDAALIGAAQRIEHYEIAGYGVAKTFATQLELYDIAQLLKETLEEEGSADKKLTSIAEGGFFTAGINKLASEK
;
A
#
# COMPACT_ATOMS: atom_id res chain seq x y z
N MET A 1 -25.82 -5.53 -22.39
CA MET A 1 -26.25 -5.06 -21.04
C MET A 1 -25.26 -5.41 -19.93
N THR A 2 -24.46 -6.48 -20.05
CA THR A 2 -23.38 -6.86 -19.11
C THR A 2 -22.17 -5.91 -19.10
N GLN A 3 -21.81 -5.31 -20.24
CA GLN A 3 -20.63 -4.43 -20.35
C GLN A 3 -20.72 -3.14 -19.50
N ASN A 4 -21.93 -2.65 -19.18
CA ASN A 4 -22.11 -1.48 -18.31
C ASN A 4 -21.93 -1.81 -16.82
N ALA A 5 -22.43 -2.97 -16.36
CA ALA A 5 -22.31 -3.38 -14.96
C ALA A 5 -20.86 -3.75 -14.58
N PHE A 6 -20.15 -4.43 -15.48
CA PHE A 6 -18.75 -4.80 -15.24
C PHE A 6 -17.81 -3.60 -15.29
N TYR A 7 -18.04 -2.65 -16.20
CA TYR A 7 -17.32 -1.38 -16.22
C TYR A 7 -17.55 -0.56 -14.94
N LYS A 8 -18.79 -0.50 -14.44
CA LYS A 8 -19.08 0.15 -13.15
C LYS A 8 -18.39 -0.53 -11.97
N LEU A 9 -18.30 -1.87 -11.98
CA LEU A 9 -17.54 -2.60 -10.97
C LEU A 9 -16.06 -2.24 -11.03
N PHE A 10 -15.49 -2.13 -12.24
CA PHE A 10 -14.12 -1.67 -12.43
C PHE A 10 -13.90 -0.24 -11.90
N LEU A 11 -14.80 0.70 -12.23
CA LEU A 11 -14.72 2.07 -11.70
C LEU A 11 -14.81 2.13 -10.17
N LYS A 12 -15.66 1.29 -9.58
CA LYS A 12 -15.73 1.15 -8.12
C LYS A 12 -14.39 0.68 -7.54
N GLU A 13 -13.77 -0.33 -8.16
CA GLU A 13 -12.50 -0.88 -7.68
C GLU A 13 -11.37 0.17 -7.71
N ILE A 14 -11.20 0.89 -8.82
CA ILE A 14 -10.14 1.92 -8.91
C ILE A 14 -10.45 3.16 -8.06
N SER A 15 -11.73 3.44 -7.76
CA SER A 15 -12.10 4.50 -6.80
C SER A 15 -11.78 4.11 -5.37
N ASP A 16 -11.99 2.83 -5.00
CA ASP A 16 -11.63 2.31 -3.68
C ASP A 16 -10.12 2.39 -3.45
N LEU A 17 -9.32 1.97 -4.45
CA LEU A 17 -7.86 2.14 -4.46
C LEU A 17 -7.46 3.61 -4.36
N TYR A 18 -8.12 4.51 -5.10
CA TYR A 18 -7.84 5.95 -5.02
C TYR A 18 -8.06 6.50 -3.61
N SER A 19 -9.13 6.08 -2.94
CA SER A 19 -9.37 6.44 -1.55
C SER A 19 -8.29 5.87 -0.62
N ALA A 20 -7.94 4.59 -0.79
CA ALA A 20 -6.94 3.92 0.02
C ALA A 20 -5.56 4.61 -0.07
N GLU A 21 -5.09 4.88 -1.28
CA GLU A 21 -3.81 5.52 -1.57
C GLU A 21 -3.69 6.91 -0.94
N ASN A 22 -4.76 7.72 -1.05
CA ASN A 22 -4.78 9.03 -0.40
C ASN A 22 -4.75 8.93 1.12
N GLN A 23 -5.42 7.94 1.73
CA GLN A 23 -5.33 7.71 3.16
C GLN A 23 -3.91 7.29 3.59
N ILE A 24 -3.25 6.45 2.80
CA ILE A 24 -1.86 6.01 3.05
C ILE A 24 -0.89 7.19 2.97
N VAL A 25 -1.04 8.09 1.98
CA VAL A 25 -0.24 9.32 1.87
C VAL A 25 -0.28 10.15 3.15
N GLU A 26 -1.46 10.24 3.80
CA GLU A 26 -1.64 10.97 5.05
C GLU A 26 -1.11 10.21 6.27
N ALA A 27 -1.16 8.87 6.26
CA ALA A 27 -0.72 8.02 7.38
C ALA A 27 0.81 7.83 7.44
N LEU A 28 1.47 7.69 6.29
CA LEU A 28 2.90 7.37 6.21
C LEU A 28 3.84 8.34 6.94
N PRO A 29 3.61 9.67 6.98
CA PRO A 29 4.41 10.58 7.81
C PRO A 29 4.50 10.15 9.27
N LYS A 30 3.40 9.68 9.87
CA LYS A 30 3.37 9.19 11.26
C LYS A 30 4.22 7.92 11.42
N MET A 31 4.15 7.01 10.44
CA MET A 31 4.94 5.78 10.42
C MET A 31 6.45 6.06 10.32
N ILE A 32 6.84 7.05 9.50
CA ILE A 32 8.24 7.51 9.36
C ILE A 32 8.77 8.08 10.68
N GLU A 33 7.95 8.86 11.39
CA GLU A 33 8.31 9.42 12.69
C GLU A 33 8.44 8.34 13.77
N ALA A 34 7.51 7.38 13.79
CA ALA A 34 7.43 6.30 14.77
C ALA A 34 8.53 5.24 14.64
N ALA A 35 8.98 4.95 13.41
CA ALA A 35 10.08 4.02 13.18
C ALA A 35 11.34 4.46 13.93
N SER A 36 12.14 3.53 14.41
CA SER A 36 13.36 3.82 15.19
C SER A 36 14.63 3.52 14.41
N THR A 37 14.62 2.50 13.55
CA THR A 37 15.77 2.12 12.73
C THR A 37 15.88 2.99 11.46
N PRO A 38 17.10 3.39 11.06
CA PRO A 38 17.30 4.16 9.83
C PRO A 38 16.79 3.45 8.57
N GLU A 39 16.91 2.12 8.52
CA GLU A 39 16.49 1.33 7.36
C GLU A 39 14.96 1.33 7.21
N LEU A 40 14.20 1.13 8.30
CA LEU A 40 12.74 1.17 8.24
C LEU A 40 12.22 2.58 7.92
N LYS A 41 12.82 3.62 8.50
CA LYS A 41 12.50 5.02 8.15
C LYS A 41 12.67 5.30 6.67
N GLU A 42 13.74 4.81 6.09
CA GLU A 42 14.03 5.03 4.68
C GLU A 42 13.08 4.24 3.78
N ALA A 43 12.68 3.02 4.18
CA ALA A 43 11.67 2.26 3.48
C ALA A 43 10.33 3.02 3.42
N PHE A 44 9.83 3.54 4.56
CA PHE A 44 8.58 4.30 4.57
C PHE A 44 8.66 5.64 3.81
N LYS A 45 9.81 6.32 3.81
CA LYS A 45 10.00 7.53 2.99
C LYS A 45 9.96 7.25 1.50
N ASN A 46 10.58 6.15 1.07
CA ASN A 46 10.56 5.73 -0.32
C ASN A 46 9.16 5.33 -0.73
N HIS A 47 8.47 4.54 0.10
CA HIS A 47 7.10 4.15 -0.14
C HIS A 47 6.17 5.36 -0.24
N LEU A 48 6.26 6.37 0.66
CA LEU A 48 5.48 7.63 0.53
C LEU A 48 5.68 8.35 -0.81
N LYS A 49 6.88 8.27 -1.38
CA LYS A 49 7.15 8.83 -2.71
C LYS A 49 6.50 7.97 -3.81
N GLU A 50 6.53 6.66 -3.68
CA GLU A 50 5.86 5.71 -4.57
C GLU A 50 4.33 5.90 -4.53
N THR A 51 3.70 5.91 -3.34
CA THR A 51 2.28 6.19 -3.09
C THR A 51 1.80 7.49 -3.76
N ARG A 52 2.58 8.57 -3.67
CA ARG A 52 2.23 9.82 -4.38
C ARG A 52 2.24 9.68 -5.91
N ASN A 53 3.15 8.87 -6.45
CA ASN A 53 3.16 8.59 -7.88
C ASN A 53 2.00 7.64 -8.26
N GLN A 54 1.61 6.73 -7.38
CA GLN A 54 0.50 5.82 -7.58
C GLN A 54 -0.84 6.57 -7.59
N VAL A 55 -1.05 7.54 -6.68
CA VAL A 55 -2.17 8.50 -6.76
C VAL A 55 -2.19 9.23 -8.10
N ALA A 56 -1.05 9.79 -8.53
CA ALA A 56 -0.96 10.48 -9.82
C ALA A 56 -1.20 9.53 -11.02
N ARG A 57 -0.87 8.25 -10.88
CA ARG A 57 -1.15 7.21 -11.88
C ARG A 57 -2.65 6.92 -11.96
N LEU A 58 -3.35 6.86 -10.82
CA LEU A 58 -4.80 6.74 -10.79
C LEU A 58 -5.50 7.99 -11.35
N ASP A 59 -5.03 9.20 -11.05
CA ASP A 59 -5.52 10.45 -11.67
C ASP A 59 -5.43 10.37 -13.21
N ASN A 60 -4.31 9.88 -13.73
CA ASN A 60 -4.12 9.66 -15.16
C ASN A 60 -5.12 8.62 -15.71
N ILE A 61 -5.32 7.50 -15.01
CA ILE A 61 -6.31 6.48 -15.40
C ILE A 61 -7.72 7.08 -15.47
N PHE A 62 -8.16 7.83 -14.47
CA PHE A 62 -9.46 8.50 -14.47
C PHE A 62 -9.58 9.49 -15.63
N SER A 63 -8.54 10.28 -15.89
CA SER A 63 -8.50 11.18 -17.05
C SER A 63 -8.61 10.45 -18.39
N GLN A 64 -7.95 9.30 -18.56
CA GLN A 64 -8.05 8.49 -19.79
C GLN A 64 -9.44 7.90 -19.99
N LEU A 65 -10.13 7.57 -18.91
CA LEU A 65 -11.49 7.04 -18.92
C LEU A 65 -12.55 8.14 -19.10
N ASN A 66 -12.19 9.40 -18.92
CA ASN A 66 -13.12 10.53 -18.82
C ASN A 66 -14.17 10.28 -17.72
N GLU A 67 -13.70 9.82 -16.57
CA GLU A 67 -14.47 9.55 -15.35
C GLU A 67 -13.77 10.24 -14.17
N GLU A 68 -14.48 10.37 -13.05
CA GLU A 68 -13.95 10.93 -11.80
C GLU A 68 -13.96 9.86 -10.69
N PRO A 69 -13.02 9.88 -9.74
CA PRO A 69 -13.06 9.02 -8.58
C PRO A 69 -14.32 9.29 -7.74
N SER A 70 -14.86 8.23 -7.13
CA SER A 70 -15.93 8.35 -6.14
C SER A 70 -15.45 9.06 -4.87
N ASP A 71 -16.34 9.80 -4.20
CA ASP A 71 -16.10 10.38 -2.86
C ASP A 71 -16.23 9.33 -1.72
N GLU A 72 -16.49 8.06 -2.06
CA GLU A 72 -16.60 6.98 -1.08
C GLU A 72 -15.24 6.68 -0.41
N THR A 73 -15.28 6.52 0.91
CA THR A 73 -14.11 6.14 1.70
C THR A 73 -13.85 4.64 1.62
N CYS A 74 -12.60 4.24 1.40
CA CYS A 74 -12.16 2.87 1.57
C CYS A 74 -12.11 2.53 3.08
N GLU A 75 -13.18 1.95 3.62
CA GLU A 75 -13.29 1.55 5.04
C GLU A 75 -12.25 0.48 5.43
N ALA A 76 -11.84 -0.36 4.48
CA ALA A 76 -10.83 -1.37 4.73
C ALA A 76 -9.45 -0.75 5.01
N MET A 77 -9.06 0.24 4.21
CA MET A 77 -7.80 0.95 4.42
C MET A 77 -7.84 1.79 5.70
N GLU A 78 -8.97 2.42 6.02
CA GLU A 78 -9.15 3.16 7.27
C GLU A 78 -8.90 2.25 8.49
N GLY A 79 -9.46 1.03 8.47
CA GLY A 79 -9.23 0.03 9.51
C GLY A 79 -7.77 -0.42 9.61
N LEU A 80 -7.10 -0.68 8.48
CA LEU A 80 -5.69 -1.09 8.48
C LEU A 80 -4.76 0.02 8.99
N ILE A 81 -5.05 1.27 8.64
CA ILE A 81 -4.33 2.44 9.16
C ILE A 81 -4.56 2.57 10.66
N ALA A 82 -5.79 2.41 11.13
CA ALA A 82 -6.09 2.45 12.57
C ALA A 82 -5.31 1.37 13.34
N GLU A 83 -5.22 0.13 12.81
CA GLU A 83 -4.36 -0.91 13.39
C GLU A 83 -2.89 -0.47 13.45
N GLY A 84 -2.39 0.22 12.42
CA GLY A 84 -1.04 0.78 12.40
C GLY A 84 -0.83 1.88 13.44
N GLU A 85 -1.80 2.77 13.62
CA GLU A 85 -1.78 3.82 14.64
C GLU A 85 -1.74 3.23 16.07
N GLU A 86 -2.49 2.15 16.33
CA GLU A 86 -2.40 1.43 17.60
C GLU A 86 -0.98 0.90 17.87
N MET A 87 -0.28 0.41 16.83
CA MET A 87 1.11 -0.05 16.96
C MET A 87 2.10 1.08 17.25
N ILE A 88 1.84 2.29 16.75
CA ILE A 88 2.66 3.48 17.06
C ILE A 88 2.58 3.81 18.56
N GLU A 89 1.36 3.80 19.12
CA GLU A 89 1.07 4.17 20.50
C GLU A 89 1.44 3.09 21.53
N MET A 90 1.62 1.83 21.10
CA MET A 90 2.02 0.72 21.96
C MET A 90 3.26 1.04 22.81
N GLU A 91 3.24 0.74 24.11
CA GLU A 91 4.43 0.83 24.97
C GLU A 91 5.30 -0.44 24.84
N ALA A 92 6.39 -0.34 24.07
CA ALA A 92 7.32 -1.44 23.87
C ALA A 92 8.75 -0.91 23.58
N PRO A 93 9.79 -1.75 23.74
CA PRO A 93 11.14 -1.42 23.28
C PRO A 93 11.15 -1.04 21.79
N ALA A 94 12.03 -0.12 21.41
CA ALA A 94 12.09 0.44 20.05
C ALA A 94 12.13 -0.62 18.93
N MET A 95 12.90 -1.70 19.13
CA MET A 95 12.97 -2.81 18.14
C MET A 95 11.67 -3.60 18.02
N VAL A 96 10.94 -3.77 19.13
CA VAL A 96 9.63 -4.45 19.13
C VAL A 96 8.59 -3.56 18.45
N LYS A 97 8.66 -2.24 18.64
CA LYS A 97 7.83 -1.29 17.88
C LYS A 97 8.10 -1.41 16.39
N ASP A 98 9.36 -1.34 15.94
CA ASP A 98 9.69 -1.45 14.50
C ASP A 98 9.17 -2.76 13.88
N ALA A 99 9.25 -3.89 14.61
CA ALA A 99 8.66 -5.15 14.16
C ALA A 99 7.13 -5.06 13.98
N ALA A 100 6.44 -4.38 14.90
CA ALA A 100 5.00 -4.15 14.82
C ALA A 100 4.63 -3.19 13.68
N LEU A 101 5.40 -2.12 13.45
CA LEU A 101 5.20 -1.21 12.31
C LEU A 101 5.37 -1.94 10.98
N ILE A 102 6.37 -2.82 10.85
CA ILE A 102 6.54 -3.67 9.67
C ILE A 102 5.29 -4.54 9.46
N GLY A 103 4.83 -5.23 10.51
CA GLY A 103 3.66 -6.08 10.40
C GLY A 103 2.36 -5.33 10.07
N ALA A 104 2.23 -4.07 10.49
CA ALA A 104 1.12 -3.20 10.07
C ALA A 104 1.25 -2.80 8.60
N ALA A 105 2.43 -2.34 8.18
CA ALA A 105 2.68 -1.94 6.79
C ALA A 105 2.47 -3.11 5.82
N GLN A 106 2.97 -4.32 6.12
CA GLN A 106 2.74 -5.47 5.24
C GLN A 106 1.26 -5.82 5.07
N ARG A 107 0.40 -5.59 6.07
CA ARG A 107 -1.05 -5.79 5.91
C ARG A 107 -1.66 -4.77 4.93
N ILE A 108 -1.17 -3.54 4.94
CA ILE A 108 -1.52 -2.50 3.95
C ILE A 108 -1.06 -2.94 2.55
N GLU A 109 0.21 -3.32 2.37
CA GLU A 109 0.74 -3.78 1.08
C GLU A 109 -0.06 -4.97 0.53
N HIS A 110 -0.43 -5.93 1.38
CA HIS A 110 -1.21 -7.09 0.97
C HIS A 110 -2.64 -6.73 0.53
N TYR A 111 -3.25 -5.70 1.13
CA TYR A 111 -4.52 -5.16 0.67
C TYR A 111 -4.38 -4.58 -0.73
N GLU A 112 -3.36 -3.76 -0.96
CA GLU A 112 -3.11 -3.09 -2.24
C GLU A 112 -2.74 -4.09 -3.34
N ILE A 113 -1.88 -5.07 -3.04
CA ILE A 113 -1.54 -6.17 -3.96
C ILE A 113 -2.80 -6.91 -4.42
N ALA A 114 -3.75 -7.15 -3.50
CA ALA A 114 -5.02 -7.79 -3.84
C ALA A 114 -5.88 -6.88 -4.72
N GLY A 115 -6.08 -5.62 -4.32
CA GLY A 115 -6.90 -4.65 -5.04
C GLY A 115 -6.37 -4.34 -6.44
N TYR A 116 -5.08 -4.00 -6.58
CA TYR A 116 -4.46 -3.78 -7.89
C TYR A 116 -4.43 -5.04 -8.76
N GLY A 117 -4.27 -6.23 -8.15
CA GLY A 117 -4.39 -7.50 -8.86
C GLY A 117 -5.77 -7.69 -9.51
N VAL A 118 -6.83 -7.35 -8.77
CA VAL A 118 -8.23 -7.38 -9.24
C VAL A 118 -8.46 -6.30 -10.31
N ALA A 119 -8.14 -5.04 -10.03
CA ALA A 119 -8.34 -3.91 -10.93
C ALA A 119 -7.64 -4.12 -12.28
N LYS A 120 -6.37 -4.55 -12.27
CA LYS A 120 -5.60 -4.88 -13.48
C LYS A 120 -6.28 -5.98 -14.30
N THR A 121 -6.82 -6.99 -13.63
CA THR A 121 -7.53 -8.10 -14.28
C THR A 121 -8.83 -7.62 -14.91
N PHE A 122 -9.60 -6.77 -14.22
CA PHE A 122 -10.82 -6.17 -14.77
C PHE A 122 -10.55 -5.27 -15.96
N ALA A 123 -9.53 -4.40 -15.88
CA ALA A 123 -9.11 -3.57 -17.01
C ALA A 123 -8.74 -4.42 -18.24
N THR A 124 -8.05 -5.54 -18.02
CA THR A 124 -7.73 -6.50 -19.10
C THR A 124 -8.99 -7.09 -19.74
N GLN A 125 -9.99 -7.49 -18.94
CA GLN A 125 -11.26 -8.04 -19.44
C GLN A 125 -12.14 -7.00 -20.16
N LEU A 126 -11.93 -5.71 -19.86
CA LEU A 126 -12.55 -4.58 -20.54
C LEU A 126 -11.76 -4.14 -21.79
N GLU A 127 -10.67 -4.84 -22.13
CA GLU A 127 -9.76 -4.52 -23.24
C GLU A 127 -9.08 -3.13 -23.09
N LEU A 128 -9.00 -2.61 -21.86
CA LEU A 128 -8.34 -1.36 -21.49
C LEU A 128 -6.85 -1.61 -21.23
N TYR A 129 -6.11 -2.09 -22.24
CA TYR A 129 -4.75 -2.62 -22.06
C TYR A 129 -3.74 -1.58 -21.54
N ASP A 130 -3.85 -0.31 -21.96
CA ASP A 130 -2.96 0.75 -21.49
C ASP A 130 -3.18 1.02 -19.99
N ILE A 131 -4.44 1.02 -19.54
CA ILE A 131 -4.80 1.15 -18.12
C ILE A 131 -4.38 -0.08 -17.32
N ALA A 132 -4.55 -1.29 -17.89
CA ALA A 132 -4.09 -2.52 -17.26
C ALA A 132 -2.56 -2.51 -17.05
N GLN A 133 -1.80 -1.91 -17.97
CA GLN A 133 -0.35 -1.76 -17.81
C GLN A 133 0.00 -0.77 -16.69
N LEU A 134 -0.71 0.35 -16.58
CA LEU A 134 -0.53 1.30 -15.47
C LEU A 134 -0.84 0.63 -14.11
N LEU A 135 -1.97 -0.07 -13.99
CA LEU A 135 -2.32 -0.79 -12.75
C LEU A 135 -1.32 -1.89 -12.40
N LYS A 136 -0.72 -2.52 -13.42
CA LYS A 136 0.34 -3.51 -13.24
C LYS A 136 1.61 -2.87 -12.70
N GLU A 137 1.98 -1.67 -13.14
CA GLU A 137 3.15 -0.96 -12.61
C GLU A 137 3.00 -0.70 -11.10
N THR A 138 1.83 -0.22 -10.66
CA THR A 138 1.58 -0.08 -9.22
C THR A 138 1.66 -1.42 -8.49
N LEU A 139 1.01 -2.47 -9.02
CA LEU A 139 1.08 -3.81 -8.43
C LEU A 139 2.52 -4.33 -8.24
N GLU A 140 3.42 -4.02 -9.16
CA GLU A 140 4.83 -4.41 -9.08
C GLU A 140 5.61 -3.57 -8.06
N GLU A 141 5.25 -2.30 -7.88
CA GLU A 141 5.76 -1.41 -6.83
C GLU A 141 5.38 -1.96 -5.44
N GLU A 142 4.10 -2.26 -5.17
CA GLU A 142 3.67 -2.79 -3.85
C GLU A 142 4.27 -4.16 -3.55
N GLY A 143 4.32 -5.03 -4.57
CA GLY A 143 4.99 -6.31 -4.44
C GLY A 143 6.50 -6.19 -4.19
N SER A 144 7.11 -5.03 -4.47
CA SER A 144 8.51 -4.74 -4.15
C SER A 144 8.66 -4.11 -2.77
N ALA A 145 7.73 -3.24 -2.37
CA ALA A 145 7.65 -2.65 -1.03
C ALA A 145 7.47 -3.73 0.04
N ASP A 146 6.53 -4.67 -0.12
CA ASP A 146 6.34 -5.80 0.80
C ASP A 146 7.59 -6.69 0.92
N LYS A 147 8.25 -6.99 -0.20
CA LYS A 147 9.52 -7.74 -0.18
C LYS A 147 10.62 -6.97 0.57
N LYS A 148 10.67 -5.65 0.42
CA LYS A 148 11.63 -4.81 1.15
C LYS A 148 11.33 -4.87 2.65
N LEU A 149 10.07 -4.76 3.06
CA LEU A 149 9.65 -4.90 4.46
C LEU A 149 10.02 -6.28 5.03
N THR A 150 9.75 -7.35 4.28
CA THR A 150 10.16 -8.73 4.64
C THR A 150 11.66 -8.82 4.85
N SER A 151 12.45 -8.25 3.93
CA SER A 151 13.91 -8.25 4.05
C SER A 151 14.41 -7.49 5.28
N ILE A 152 13.73 -6.43 5.72
CA ILE A 152 14.07 -5.68 6.94
C ILE A 152 13.69 -6.51 8.18
N ALA A 153 12.53 -7.17 8.17
CA ALA A 153 12.06 -8.01 9.25
C ALA A 153 12.97 -9.22 9.50
N GLU A 154 13.33 -9.95 8.45
CA GLU A 154 14.10 -11.21 8.54
C GLU A 154 15.61 -10.98 8.53
N GLY A 155 16.07 -9.92 7.86
CA GLY A 155 17.47 -9.64 7.63
C GLY A 155 18.03 -10.40 6.43
N GLY A 156 19.31 -10.18 6.15
CA GLY A 156 20.02 -10.84 5.06
C GLY A 156 20.91 -11.98 5.54
N PHE A 157 21.63 -12.60 4.61
CA PHE A 157 22.58 -13.68 4.93
C PHE A 157 23.66 -13.28 5.95
N PHE A 158 24.00 -11.98 6.02
CA PHE A 158 25.04 -11.43 6.89
C PHE A 158 24.51 -10.45 7.95
N THR A 159 23.22 -10.17 7.99
CA THR A 159 22.62 -9.16 8.88
C THR A 159 21.42 -9.74 9.61
N ALA A 160 21.34 -9.54 10.92
CA ALA A 160 20.15 -9.90 11.68
C ALA A 160 19.00 -8.94 11.33
N GLY A 161 17.82 -9.49 11.04
CA GLY A 161 16.61 -8.69 10.84
C GLY A 161 16.06 -8.12 12.12
N ILE A 162 15.16 -7.15 11.98
CA ILE A 162 14.48 -6.49 13.09
C ILE A 162 13.78 -7.50 14.00
N ASN A 163 13.16 -8.56 13.45
CA ASN A 163 12.45 -9.55 14.27
C ASN A 163 13.38 -10.36 15.17
N LYS A 164 14.59 -10.68 14.70
CA LYS A 164 15.60 -11.34 15.52
C LYS A 164 16.11 -10.41 16.62
N LEU A 165 16.38 -9.14 16.29
CA LEU A 165 16.84 -8.16 17.26
C LEU A 165 15.76 -7.82 18.30
N ALA A 166 14.49 -7.86 17.91
CA ALA A 166 13.34 -7.65 18.81
C ALA A 166 13.15 -8.81 19.79
N SER A 167 13.37 -10.07 19.37
CA SER A 167 13.19 -11.23 20.25
C SER A 167 14.26 -11.38 21.34
N GLU A 168 15.36 -10.64 21.23
CA GLU A 168 16.47 -10.60 22.19
C GLU A 168 16.33 -9.45 23.24
N LYS A 169 15.21 -8.72 23.24
CA LYS A 169 14.93 -7.56 24.13
C LYS A 169 13.83 -7.86 25.13
#